data_AF-E9H3D8-F1
#
_entry.id   AF-E9H3D8-F1
#
_cell.length_a   1.000
_cell.length_b   1.000
_cell.length_c   1.000
_cell.angle_alpha   90.00
_cell.angle_beta   90.00
_cell.angle_gamma   90.00
#
_symmetry.space_group_name_H-M   'P 1'
#
loop_
_entity.id
_entity.type
_entity.pdbx_description
1 polymer ?
#
loop_
_entity_poly.entity_id
_entity_poly.type
_entity_poly.pdbx_seq_one_letter_code
_entity_poly.pdbx_strand_id
1 'polypeptide(L)'
;AVAAAAYWNALQCGFVFDDISAIKDNKDLRPHTPVSNLFFNDFWGTLMTKEQSHKSYRPLTVLTFRLNYLLHQLEPWGYHATNVLLHAAVCLLYLRLCVMFLVPSTAFVAALLFAVHPIHTEAVS
;
A
#
# COMPACT_ATOMS: atom_id res chain seq x y z
N ALA A 1 -1.76 -4.35 17.36
CA ALA A 1 -0.50 -4.44 18.15
C ALA A 1 0.55 -5.25 17.42
N VAL A 2 0.37 -6.56 17.19
CA VAL A 2 1.39 -7.44 16.58
C VAL A 2 1.82 -6.98 15.18
N ALA A 3 0.87 -6.76 14.26
CA ALA A 3 1.18 -6.26 12.91
C ALA A 3 1.97 -4.94 12.94
N ALA A 4 1.52 -3.96 13.72
CA ALA A 4 2.21 -2.68 13.85
C ALA A 4 3.62 -2.81 14.47
N ALA A 5 3.79 -3.69 15.46
CA ALA A 5 5.10 -3.94 16.08
C ALA A 5 6.08 -4.60 15.10
N ALA A 6 5.60 -5.53 14.27
CA ALA A 6 6.41 -6.24 13.27
C ALA A 6 6.96 -5.30 12.18
N TYR A 7 6.25 -4.21 11.88
CA TYR A 7 6.60 -3.25 10.82
C TYR A 7 6.96 -1.85 11.36
N TRP A 8 7.17 -1.70 12.66
CA TRP A 8 7.47 -0.40 13.28
C TRP A 8 8.73 0.26 12.68
N ASN A 9 9.74 -0.54 12.39
CA ASN A 9 10.99 -0.08 11.80
C ASN A 9 10.80 0.49 10.38
N ALA A 10 9.78 0.05 9.64
CA ALA A 10 9.52 0.56 8.29
C ALA A 10 9.14 2.04 8.28
N LEU A 11 8.58 2.57 9.38
CA LEU A 11 8.24 3.99 9.51
C LEU A 11 9.46 4.92 9.44
N GLN A 12 10.67 4.38 9.63
CA GLN A 12 11.94 5.11 9.56
C GLN A 12 12.67 4.90 8.22
N CYS A 13 12.13 4.06 7.34
CA CYS A 13 12.69 3.82 6.01
C CYS A 13 12.35 4.96 5.05
N GLY A 14 13.15 5.08 4.00
CA GLY A 14 12.88 5.98 2.88
C GLY A 14 12.33 5.21 1.68
N PHE A 15 11.87 5.96 0.68
CA PHE A 15 11.48 5.40 -0.61
C PHE A 15 12.65 4.70 -1.31
N VAL A 16 12.40 3.48 -1.82
CA VAL A 16 13.40 2.65 -2.51
C VAL A 16 12.83 2.07 -3.80
N PHE A 17 13.72 1.77 -4.76
CA PHE A 17 13.36 1.12 -6.04
C PHE A 17 12.12 1.75 -6.72
N ASP A 18 11.06 0.96 -6.85
CA ASP A 18 9.83 1.29 -7.56
C ASP A 18 9.05 2.46 -6.92
N ASP A 19 9.26 2.73 -5.63
CA ASP A 19 8.65 3.89 -4.95
C ASP A 19 9.06 5.20 -5.62
N ILE A 20 10.28 5.27 -6.13
CA ILE A 20 10.79 6.48 -6.78
C ILE A 20 9.94 6.76 -8.02
N SER A 21 9.77 5.77 -8.89
CA SER A 21 8.94 5.90 -10.10
C SER A 21 7.46 6.09 -9.78
N ALA A 22 6.93 5.31 -8.82
CA ALA A 22 5.50 5.28 -8.50
C ALA A 22 5.02 6.49 -7.70
N ILE A 23 5.89 7.13 -6.91
CA ILE A 23 5.54 8.21 -5.99
C ILE A 23 6.30 9.51 -6.32
N LYS A 24 7.63 9.47 -6.33
CA LYS A 24 8.44 10.68 -6.54
C LYS A 24 8.33 11.21 -7.97
N ASP A 25 8.33 10.35 -8.97
CA ASP A 25 8.33 10.79 -10.37
C ASP A 25 6.93 10.81 -10.99
N ASN A 26 5.97 10.13 -10.35
CA ASN A 26 4.61 10.01 -10.86
C ASN A 26 3.85 11.35 -10.73
N LYS A 27 3.54 11.93 -11.89
CA LYS A 27 2.83 13.21 -12.01
C LYS A 27 1.36 13.12 -11.60
N ASP A 28 0.77 11.93 -11.58
CA ASP A 28 -0.65 11.75 -11.22
C ASP A 28 -0.92 11.99 -9.74
N LEU A 29 0.11 11.98 -8.89
CA LEU A 29 -0.01 12.34 -7.47
C LEU A 29 -0.10 13.85 -7.26
N ARG A 30 0.25 14.67 -8.26
CA ARG A 30 0.37 16.12 -8.08
C ARG A 30 -1.00 16.79 -8.05
N PRO A 31 -1.23 17.80 -7.17
CA PRO A 31 -2.53 18.46 -7.03
C PRO A 31 -3.05 19.09 -8.32
N HIS A 32 -2.15 19.57 -9.19
CA HIS A 32 -2.50 20.22 -10.45
C HIS A 32 -2.87 19.24 -11.58
N THR A 33 -2.52 17.96 -11.45
CA THR A 33 -2.86 16.94 -12.45
C THR A 33 -4.32 16.52 -12.27
N PRO A 34 -5.16 16.47 -13.31
CA PRO A 34 -6.56 16.03 -13.16
C PRO A 34 -6.67 14.61 -12.60
N VAL A 35 -7.61 14.38 -11.67
CA VAL A 35 -7.86 13.03 -11.11
C VAL A 35 -8.36 12.06 -12.19
N SER A 36 -8.97 12.57 -13.26
CA SER A 36 -9.39 11.76 -14.40
C SER A 36 -8.24 11.01 -15.08
N ASN A 37 -6.99 11.51 -14.96
CA ASN A 37 -5.82 10.85 -15.55
C ASN A 37 -5.59 9.45 -14.99
N LEU A 38 -6.01 9.17 -13.75
CA LEU A 38 -5.87 7.85 -13.13
C LEU A 38 -6.64 6.76 -13.89
N PHE A 39 -7.65 7.11 -14.69
CA PHE A 39 -8.40 6.15 -15.51
C PHE A 39 -7.75 5.85 -16.86
N PHE A 40 -6.74 6.63 -17.26
CA PHE A 40 -6.08 6.52 -18.57
C PHE A 40 -4.60 6.18 -18.48
N ASN A 41 -3.98 6.48 -17.34
CA ASN A 41 -2.58 6.21 -17.09
C ASN A 41 -2.38 4.85 -16.39
N ASP A 42 -1.21 4.27 -16.59
CA ASP A 42 -0.74 3.13 -15.82
C ASP A 42 -0.29 3.55 -14.41
N PHE A 43 0.13 2.56 -13.62
CA PHE A 43 0.60 2.72 -12.24
C PHE A 43 1.74 3.73 -12.09
N TRP A 44 2.52 3.95 -13.15
CA TRP A 44 3.70 4.83 -13.15
C TRP A 44 3.39 6.25 -13.65
N GLY A 45 2.13 6.53 -14.00
CA GLY A 45 1.71 7.83 -14.53
C GLY A 45 1.92 7.99 -16.04
N THR A 46 2.09 6.89 -16.78
CA THR A 46 2.22 6.91 -18.24
C THR A 46 0.90 6.53 -18.90
N LEU A 47 0.46 7.33 -19.87
CA LEU A 47 -0.77 7.06 -20.62
C LEU A 47 -0.74 5.66 -21.25
N MET A 48 -1.75 4.85 -20.97
CA MET A 48 -1.80 3.43 -21.37
C MET A 48 -1.81 3.20 -22.88
N THR A 49 -2.01 4.23 -23.71
CA THR A 49 -1.92 4.11 -25.18
C THR A 49 -0.47 4.20 -25.68
N LYS A 50 0.46 4.76 -24.90
CA LYS A 50 1.86 4.90 -25.29
C LYS A 50 2.60 3.56 -25.26
N GLU A 51 3.57 3.37 -26.15
CA GLU A 51 4.39 2.15 -26.20
C GLU A 51 5.25 1.97 -24.95
N GLN A 52 5.69 3.07 -24.34
CA GLN A 52 6.51 3.06 -23.12
C GLN A 52 5.71 2.73 -21.85
N SER A 53 4.38 2.63 -21.94
CA SER A 53 3.55 2.26 -20.80
C SER A 53 3.72 0.77 -20.50
N HIS A 54 3.81 0.45 -19.21
CA HIS A 54 3.86 -0.93 -18.73
C HIS A 54 2.47 -1.60 -18.73
N LYS A 55 1.42 -0.84 -19.08
CA LYS A 55 0.01 -1.26 -19.08
C LYS A 55 -0.49 -1.79 -17.73
N SER A 56 0.20 -1.46 -16.64
CA SER A 56 -0.12 -1.85 -15.28
C SER A 56 -1.23 -0.97 -14.70
N TYR A 57 -2.49 -1.36 -14.88
CA TYR A 57 -3.62 -0.54 -14.42
C TYR A 57 -3.91 -0.74 -12.92
N ARG A 58 -3.63 0.29 -12.09
CA ARG A 58 -3.82 0.28 -10.63
C ARG A 58 -4.38 1.62 -10.10
N PRO A 59 -5.54 2.07 -10.59
CA PRO A 59 -6.04 3.43 -10.33
C PRO A 59 -6.30 3.70 -8.83
N LEU A 60 -6.78 2.69 -8.09
CA LEU A 60 -7.06 2.83 -6.66
C LEU A 60 -5.76 2.99 -5.85
N THR A 61 -4.70 2.26 -6.19
CA THR A 61 -3.39 2.40 -5.55
C THR A 61 -2.78 3.77 -5.84
N VAL A 62 -2.85 4.25 -7.09
CA VAL A 62 -2.38 5.60 -7.43
C VAL A 62 -3.21 6.67 -6.71
N LEU A 63 -4.52 6.44 -6.54
CA LEU A 63 -5.37 7.33 -5.76
C LEU A 63 -4.95 7.37 -4.28
N THR A 64 -4.64 6.24 -3.65
CA THR A 64 -4.15 6.24 -2.26
C THR A 64 -2.81 6.97 -2.13
N PHE A 65 -1.91 6.82 -3.10
CA PHE A 65 -0.65 7.57 -3.13
C PHE A 65 -0.86 9.08 -3.31
N ARG A 66 -1.85 9.46 -4.12
CA ARG A 66 -2.23 10.87 -4.29
C ARG A 66 -2.79 11.45 -2.99
N LEU A 67 -3.62 10.71 -2.26
CA LEU A 67 -4.12 11.12 -0.95
C LEU A 67 -2.98 11.24 0.07
N ASN A 68 -2.03 10.31 0.06
CA ASN A 68 -0.81 10.41 0.88
C ASN A 68 -0.01 11.67 0.54
N TYR A 69 0.16 11.98 -0.75
CA TYR A 69 0.85 13.19 -1.18
C TYR A 69 0.14 14.47 -0.70
N LEU A 70 -1.19 14.49 -0.70
CA LEU A 70 -1.94 15.65 -0.20
C LEU A 70 -1.73 15.89 1.30
N LEU A 71 -1.52 14.83 2.09
CA LEU A 71 -1.35 14.92 3.55
C LEU A 71 0.11 15.10 3.98
N HIS A 72 1.03 14.38 3.35
CA HIS A 72 2.43 14.25 3.78
C HIS A 72 3.44 14.58 2.67
N GLN A 73 2.98 14.97 1.48
CA GLN A 73 3.84 15.21 0.31
C GLN A 73 4.78 14.04 0.02
N LEU A 74 6.09 14.26 0.00
CA LEU A 74 7.11 13.23 -0.25
C LEU A 74 7.79 12.74 1.04
N GLU A 75 7.13 12.90 2.19
CA GLU A 75 7.60 12.29 3.44
C GLU A 75 7.23 10.79 3.47
N PRO A 76 8.21 9.86 3.40
CA PRO A 76 7.95 8.41 3.31
C PRO A 76 7.13 7.87 4.48
N TRP A 77 7.33 8.45 5.66
CA TRP A 77 6.65 8.07 6.89
C TRP A 77 5.12 7.94 6.72
N GLY A 78 4.47 8.87 6.01
CA GLY A 78 3.02 8.85 5.82
C GLY A 78 2.52 7.68 4.96
N TYR A 79 3.34 7.26 4.00
CA TYR A 79 3.05 6.13 3.12
C TYR A 79 3.18 4.81 3.89
N HIS A 80 4.29 4.64 4.61
CA HIS A 80 4.51 3.45 5.45
C HIS A 80 3.46 3.36 6.57
N ALA A 81 3.10 4.47 7.21
CA ALA A 81 2.05 4.51 8.23
C ALA A 81 0.70 4.05 7.66
N THR A 82 0.34 4.52 6.46
CA THR A 82 -0.88 4.08 5.78
C THR A 82 -0.86 2.59 5.48
N ASN A 83 0.25 2.06 4.97
CA ASN A 83 0.39 0.62 4.68
C ASN A 83 0.27 -0.23 5.94
N VAL A 84 0.91 0.17 7.04
CA VAL A 84 0.82 -0.52 8.35
C VAL A 84 -0.61 -0.51 8.89
N LEU A 85 -1.33 0.61 8.76
CA LEU A 85 -2.74 0.71 9.18
C LEU A 85 -3.65 -0.19 8.34
N LEU A 86 -3.47 -0.21 7.02
CA LEU A 86 -4.22 -1.08 6.11
C LEU A 86 -3.93 -2.56 6.41
N HIS A 87 -2.66 -2.93 6.64
CA HIS A 87 -2.29 -4.29 7.02
C HIS A 87 -2.92 -4.71 8.34
N ALA A 88 -2.92 -3.84 9.35
CA ALA A 88 -3.60 -4.11 10.62
C ALA A 88 -5.10 -4.34 10.42
N ALA A 89 -5.76 -3.55 9.56
CA ALA A 89 -7.17 -3.74 9.22
C ALA A 89 -7.39 -5.08 8.51
N VAL A 90 -6.56 -5.44 7.53
CA VAL A 90 -6.64 -6.73 6.82
C VAL A 90 -6.43 -7.90 7.77
N CYS A 91 -5.49 -7.81 8.71
CA CYS A 91 -5.27 -8.85 9.73
C CYS A 91 -6.52 -9.06 10.61
N LEU A 92 -7.21 -7.98 10.98
CA LEU A 92 -8.47 -8.08 11.75
C LEU A 92 -9.60 -8.69 10.92
N LEU A 93 -9.70 -8.33 9.64
CA LEU A 93 -10.66 -8.92 8.71
C LEU A 93 -10.37 -10.42 8.49
N TYR A 94 -9.09 -10.78 8.36
CA TYR A 94 -8.65 -12.17 8.23
C TYR A 94 -8.97 -12.98 9.50
N LEU A 95 -8.74 -12.42 10.69
CA LEU A 95 -9.19 -13.06 11.94
C LEU A 95 -10.70 -13.30 11.94
N ARG A 96 -11.50 -12.29 11.56
CA ARG A 96 -12.96 -12.43 11.47
C ARG A 96 -13.36 -13.52 10.48
N LEU A 97 -12.68 -13.60 9.35
CA LEU A 97 -12.87 -14.65 8.35
C LEU A 97 -12.56 -16.03 8.95
N CYS A 98 -11.42 -16.20 9.63
CA CYS A 98 -11.03 -17.47 10.23
C CYS A 98 -12.02 -17.96 11.30
N VAL A 99 -12.56 -17.07 12.12
CA VAL A 99 -13.55 -17.41 13.16
C VAL A 99 -14.84 -17.99 12.57
N MET A 100 -15.17 -17.71 11.31
CA MET A 100 -16.33 -18.33 10.64
C MET A 100 -16.14 -19.81 10.31
N PHE A 101 -14.89 -20.30 10.27
CA PHE A 101 -14.57 -21.66 9.80
C PHE A 101 -13.74 -22.49 10.79
N LEU A 102 -13.10 -21.86 11.77
CA LEU A 102 -12.15 -22.48 12.70
C LEU A 102 -12.54 -22.23 14.15
N VAL A 103 -12.05 -23.10 15.05
CA VAL A 103 -12.17 -22.84 16.49
C VAL A 103 -11.38 -21.58 16.89
N PRO A 104 -11.81 -20.82 17.91
CA PRO A 104 -11.25 -19.50 18.21
C PRO A 104 -9.72 -19.47 18.42
N SER A 105 -9.15 -20.49 19.06
CA SER A 105 -7.70 -20.59 19.28
C SER A 105 -6.93 -20.73 17.97
N THR A 106 -7.37 -21.64 17.09
CA THR A 106 -6.76 -21.85 15.77
C THR A 106 -6.93 -20.62 14.88
N ALA A 107 -8.10 -19.98 14.89
CA ALA A 107 -8.33 -18.74 14.15
C ALA A 107 -7.37 -17.62 14.61
N PHE A 108 -7.17 -17.49 15.92
CA PHE A 108 -6.25 -16.51 16.50
C PHE A 108 -4.79 -16.79 16.09
N VAL A 109 -4.33 -18.03 16.20
CA VAL A 109 -2.97 -18.42 15.78
C VAL A 109 -2.78 -18.19 14.28
N ALA A 110 -3.74 -18.56 13.44
CA ALA A 110 -3.69 -18.32 12.00
C ALA A 110 -3.57 -16.82 11.68
N ALA A 111 -4.35 -15.97 12.35
CA ALA A 111 -4.29 -14.53 12.16
C ALA A 111 -2.96 -13.91 12.65
N LEU A 112 -2.38 -14.43 13.73
CA LEU A 112 -1.05 -14.02 14.19
C LEU A 112 0.03 -14.39 13.16
N LEU A 113 -0.01 -15.63 12.64
CA LEU A 113 0.92 -16.07 11.61
C LEU A 113 0.80 -15.22 10.34
N PHE A 114 -0.42 -14.93 9.90
CA PHE A 114 -0.68 -14.03 8.78
C PHE A 114 -0.11 -12.63 9.03
N ALA A 115 -0.33 -12.07 10.22
CA ALA A 115 0.10 -10.71 10.55
C ALA A 115 1.63 -10.49 10.47
N VAL A 116 2.41 -11.53 10.78
CA VAL A 116 3.89 -11.47 10.81
C VAL A 116 4.54 -12.19 9.63
N HIS A 117 3.76 -12.70 8.68
CA HIS A 117 4.30 -13.50 7.59
C HIS A 117 5.18 -12.65 6.67
N PRO A 118 6.44 -13.04 6.41
CA PRO A 118 7.40 -12.21 5.66
C PRO A 118 7.01 -11.96 4.21
N ILE A 119 6.07 -12.74 3.66
CA ILE A 119 5.50 -12.51 2.32
C ILE A 119 4.84 -11.13 2.19
N HIS A 120 4.42 -10.52 3.30
CA HIS A 120 3.77 -9.20 3.29
C HIS A 120 4.77 -8.05 3.35
N THR A 121 6.06 -8.31 3.59
CA THR A 121 7.04 -7.24 3.86
C THR A 121 7.08 -6.19 2.76
N GLU A 122 7.26 -6.58 1.50
CA GLU A 122 7.30 -5.63 0.37
C GLU A 122 6.04 -4.77 0.24
N ALA A 123 4.86 -5.30 0.61
CA ALA A 123 3.62 -4.55 0.51
C ALA A 123 3.37 -3.60 1.70
N VAL A 124 4.00 -3.86 2.85
CA VAL A 124 3.74 -3.14 4.09
C VAL A 124 4.86 -2.15 4.42
N SER A 125 6.11 -2.51 4.13
CA SER A 125 7.31 -1.78 4.52
C SER A 125 7.84 -0.86 3.44
#